data_AF-A0A2H9U418-F1
#
_entry.id   AF-A0A2H9U418-F1
#
_cell.length_a   1.000
_cell.length_b   1.000
_cell.length_c   1.000
_cell.angle_alpha   90.00
_cell.angle_beta   90.00
_cell.angle_gamma   90.00
#
_symmetry.space_group_name_H-M   'P 1'
#
loop_
_entity.id
_entity.type
_entity.pdbx_description
1 polymer ?
#
loop_
_entity_poly.entity_id
_entity_poly.type
_entity_poly.pdbx_seq_one_letter_code
_entity_poly.pdbx_strand_id
1 'polypeptide(L)'
;MFTLYHSNQLDLLKELLVNHIRQAPLSHPFDREQILVQSPGMAQWLKLELANAFGIAANIDFPLPASFIWEMFTRVLADVPRQSPYNKGSMSWQLMTILPALLERPAFAPLAAYLGGGDEEAPARTLAQAPEQVRLWQLCQQVADLFDQYLVYRPDWIARWEEGEGLSQELAGVSGQDWQPELWRELVARTLALSPSGYHRANLYEEFIHELERTAELPGKLPQRVFVFGISALPPRYVEALLALGSRPEVEVHLFVTNPCRYYWGDLLDRKTLARLENKLKPGTDIETLQGPANPLLASMGKLGRDYLHQLMELEVPHIEAFVDIDA
;
A
#
# COMPACT_ATOMS: atom_id res chain seq x y z
N MET A 1 9.51 -1.26 19.52
CA MET A 1 8.11 -1.34 20.03
C MET A 1 7.14 -0.78 18.99
N PHE A 2 5.95 -1.34 18.79
CA PHE A 2 4.88 -0.78 17.94
C PHE A 2 3.69 -0.36 18.81
N THR A 3 3.13 0.84 18.65
CA THR A 3 2.01 1.35 19.46
C THR A 3 0.95 2.02 18.61
N LEU A 4 -0.31 1.69 18.87
CA LEU A 4 -1.49 2.23 18.21
C LEU A 4 -2.13 3.32 19.06
N TYR A 5 -2.42 4.47 18.45
CA TYR A 5 -3.12 5.58 19.08
C TYR A 5 -4.43 5.84 18.35
N HIS A 6 -5.56 5.76 19.07
CA HIS A 6 -6.88 6.06 18.53
C HIS A 6 -7.46 7.33 19.14
N SER A 7 -8.00 8.21 18.30
CA SER A 7 -8.75 9.38 18.77
C SER A 7 -9.78 9.83 17.74
N ASN A 8 -10.87 10.44 18.19
CA ASN A 8 -11.82 11.13 17.33
C ASN A 8 -11.35 12.53 16.88
N GLN A 9 -10.25 13.06 17.43
CA GLN A 9 -9.73 14.38 17.09
C GLN A 9 -8.28 14.31 16.64
N LEU A 10 -8.01 14.86 15.44
CA LEU A 10 -6.65 14.94 14.91
C LEU A 10 -5.75 15.82 15.77
N ASP A 11 -6.29 16.91 16.34
CA ASP A 11 -5.56 17.81 17.23
C ASP A 11 -5.02 17.10 18.47
N LEU A 12 -5.81 16.22 19.09
CA LEU A 12 -5.38 15.44 20.25
C LEU A 12 -4.27 14.46 19.89
N LEU A 13 -4.36 13.78 18.74
CA LEU A 13 -3.27 12.92 18.25
C LEU A 13 -1.99 13.74 18.02
N LYS A 14 -2.11 14.96 17.48
CA LYS A 14 -0.98 15.88 17.31
C LYS A 14 -0.39 16.28 18.65
N GLU A 15 -1.20 16.54 19.67
CA GLU A 15 -0.70 16.83 21.02
C GLU A 15 0.07 15.65 21.62
N LEU A 16 -0.42 14.41 21.41
CA LEU A 16 0.29 13.20 21.83
C LEU A 16 1.64 13.08 21.11
N LEU A 17 1.69 13.30 19.80
CA LEU A 17 2.93 13.31 19.02
C LEU A 17 3.91 14.39 19.51
N VAL A 18 3.44 15.62 19.72
CA VAL A 18 4.24 16.74 20.25
C VAL A 18 4.81 16.39 21.63
N ASN A 19 3.98 15.87 22.53
CA ASN A 19 4.40 15.52 23.88
C ASN A 19 5.42 14.38 23.87
N HIS A 20 5.24 13.39 23.00
CA HIS A 20 6.19 12.30 22.86
C HIS A 20 7.56 12.79 22.36
N ILE A 21 7.58 13.66 21.34
CA ILE A 21 8.82 14.28 20.83
C ILE A 21 9.51 15.11 21.93
N ARG A 22 8.74 15.86 22.72
CA ARG A 22 9.25 16.70 23.81
C ARG A 22 9.88 15.89 24.95
N GLN A 23 9.25 14.78 25.33
CA GLN A 23 9.68 13.96 26.46
C GLN A 23 10.93 13.14 26.15
N ALA A 24 11.05 12.67 24.90
CA ALA A 24 12.19 11.90 24.44
C ALA A 24 12.78 12.56 23.18
N PRO A 25 13.64 13.58 23.30
CA PRO A 25 14.38 14.11 22.16
C PRO A 25 15.29 13.03 21.54
N LEU A 26 15.52 13.11 20.23
CA LEU A 26 16.45 12.21 19.54
C LEU A 26 17.86 12.30 20.14
N SER A 27 18.56 11.17 20.16
CA SER A 27 19.90 11.09 20.77
C SER A 27 20.98 11.90 20.06
N HIS A 28 20.84 12.12 18.74
CA HIS A 28 21.82 12.80 17.92
C HIS A 28 21.20 14.00 17.17
N PRO A 29 21.86 15.18 17.16
CA PRO A 29 21.26 16.44 16.69
C PRO A 29 21.03 16.51 15.17
N PHE A 30 21.68 15.65 14.38
CA PHE A 30 21.45 15.58 12.93
C PHE A 30 20.47 14.48 12.52
N ASP A 31 19.99 13.69 13.48
CA ASP A 31 18.97 12.69 13.19
C ASP A 31 17.64 13.40 12.94
N ARG A 32 16.90 12.88 11.98
CA ARG A 32 15.65 13.48 11.50
C ARG A 32 14.47 12.76 12.08
N GLU A 33 13.49 13.51 12.56
CA GLU A 33 12.19 12.94 12.90
C GLU A 33 11.52 12.39 11.63
N GLN A 34 10.99 11.17 11.71
CA GLN A 34 10.32 10.50 10.60
C GLN A 34 8.82 10.49 10.85
N ILE A 35 8.06 11.28 10.08
CA ILE A 35 6.60 11.35 10.22
C ILE A 35 5.95 11.00 8.89
N LEU A 36 5.50 9.75 8.74
CA LEU A 36 4.84 9.25 7.55
C LEU A 36 3.45 9.89 7.43
N VAL A 37 3.20 10.49 6.28
CA VAL A 37 1.92 11.14 5.94
C VAL A 37 1.51 10.78 4.52
N GLN A 38 0.22 10.86 4.21
CA GLN A 38 -0.31 10.51 2.88
C GLN A 38 -0.53 11.72 1.97
N SER A 39 -0.43 12.95 2.49
CA SER A 39 -0.64 14.16 1.69
C SER A 39 0.32 15.30 2.05
N PRO A 40 0.68 16.15 1.06
CA PRO A 40 1.45 17.37 1.33
C PRO A 40 0.72 18.32 2.29
N GLY A 41 -0.61 18.33 2.29
CA GLY A 41 -1.42 19.14 3.20
C GLY A 41 -1.21 18.74 4.66
N MET A 42 -1.20 17.43 4.95
CA MET A 42 -0.92 16.92 6.30
C MET A 42 0.51 17.25 6.73
N ALA A 43 1.49 17.10 5.83
CA ALA A 43 2.88 17.48 6.11
C ALA A 43 2.99 18.96 6.51
N GLN A 44 2.34 19.84 5.74
CA GLN A 44 2.38 21.28 5.99
C GLN A 44 1.66 21.65 7.28
N TRP A 45 0.49 21.06 7.54
CA TRP A 45 -0.25 21.28 8.78
C TRP A 45 0.57 20.85 10.00
N LEU A 46 1.11 19.62 10.02
CA LEU A 46 1.96 19.15 11.11
C LEU A 46 3.21 20.02 11.28
N LYS A 47 3.85 20.45 10.21
CA LYS A 47 5.02 21.33 10.29
C LYS A 47 4.70 22.64 10.99
N LEU A 48 3.54 23.25 10.71
CA LEU A 48 3.08 24.47 11.38
C LEU A 48 2.72 24.20 12.85
N GLU A 49 2.00 23.12 13.14
CA GLU A 49 1.63 22.74 14.51
C GLU A 49 2.87 22.45 15.39
N LEU A 50 3.86 21.75 14.84
CA LEU A 50 5.13 21.49 15.52
C LEU A 50 5.91 22.79 15.75
N ALA A 51 5.92 23.70 14.76
CA ALA A 51 6.57 25.01 14.92
C ALA A 51 5.87 25.86 15.99
N ASN A 52 4.54 25.82 16.08
CA ASN A 52 3.79 26.49 17.14
C ASN A 52 4.12 25.90 18.52
N ALA A 53 4.26 24.58 18.63
CA ALA A 53 4.51 23.90 19.90
C ALA A 53 5.97 23.97 20.39
N PHE A 54 6.94 24.06 19.48
CA PHE A 54 8.38 24.07 19.79
C PHE A 54 9.07 25.42 19.50
N GLY A 55 8.37 26.37 18.88
CA GLY A 55 8.91 27.62 18.35
C GLY A 55 9.57 27.50 16.97
N ILE A 56 9.96 26.29 16.56
CA ILE A 56 10.56 25.98 15.26
C ILE A 56 10.29 24.51 14.89
N ALA A 57 10.05 24.23 13.61
CA ALA A 57 10.01 22.88 13.05
C ALA A 57 11.09 22.72 11.96
N ALA A 58 12.15 21.99 12.27
CA ALA A 58 13.29 21.75 11.39
C ALA A 58 13.79 20.31 11.51
N ASN A 59 14.48 19.82 10.48
CA ASN A 59 15.03 18.46 10.44
C ASN A 59 13.98 17.34 10.62
N ILE A 60 12.81 17.50 9.99
CA ILE A 60 11.69 16.55 10.00
C ILE A 60 11.42 16.13 8.57
N ASP A 61 11.43 14.82 8.31
CA ASP A 61 11.04 14.25 7.03
C ASP A 61 9.58 13.77 7.08
N PHE A 62 8.85 14.05 6.00
CA PHE A 62 7.46 13.67 5.81
C PHE A 62 7.30 12.72 4.61
N PRO A 63 7.87 11.51 4.65
CA PRO A 63 7.81 10.58 3.52
C PRO A 63 6.41 9.98 3.36
N LEU A 64 6.08 9.59 2.12
CA LEU A 64 4.96 8.67 1.88
C LEU A 64 5.32 7.27 2.44
N PRO A 65 4.36 6.50 2.97
CA PRO A 65 4.63 5.16 3.50
C PRO A 65 5.40 4.26 2.51
N ALA A 66 5.00 4.25 1.24
CA ALA A 66 5.66 3.46 0.20
C ALA A 66 7.14 3.83 -0.02
N SER A 67 7.47 5.13 0.11
CA SER A 67 8.84 5.61 -0.05
C SER A 67 9.69 5.28 1.17
N PHE A 68 9.11 5.45 2.38
CA PHE A 68 9.77 5.10 3.63
C PHE A 68 10.10 3.60 3.70
N ILE A 69 9.13 2.73 3.40
CA ILE A 69 9.37 1.28 3.44
C ILE A 69 10.44 0.86 2.43
N TRP A 70 10.43 1.43 1.22
CA TRP A 70 11.50 1.17 0.24
C TRP A 70 12.87 1.60 0.74
N GLU A 71 12.96 2.77 1.39
CA GLU A 71 14.20 3.22 2.00
C GLU A 71 14.67 2.24 3.09
N MET A 72 13.75 1.72 3.92
CA MET A 72 14.10 0.71 4.93
C MET A 72 14.62 -0.58 4.29
N PHE A 73 14.05 -1.02 3.16
CA PHE A 73 14.61 -2.16 2.40
C PHE A 73 16.08 -1.91 2.03
N THR A 74 16.42 -0.73 1.51
CA THR A 74 17.81 -0.40 1.14
C THR A 74 18.78 -0.30 2.33
N ARG A 75 18.27 -0.15 3.55
CA ARG A 75 19.08 -0.10 4.78
C ARG A 75 19.26 -1.47 5.43
N VAL A 76 18.28 -2.36 5.26
CA VAL A 76 18.28 -3.70 5.87
C VAL A 76 18.89 -4.75 4.95
N LEU A 77 18.55 -4.71 3.66
CA LEU A 77 18.95 -5.72 2.69
C LEU A 77 20.17 -5.25 1.88
N ALA A 78 21.04 -6.19 1.52
CA ALA A 78 22.15 -5.93 0.62
C ALA A 78 21.68 -5.79 -0.83
N ASP A 79 22.42 -5.05 -1.64
CA ASP A 79 22.24 -4.97 -3.11
C ASP A 79 20.85 -4.51 -3.61
N VAL A 80 20.04 -3.86 -2.75
CA VAL A 80 18.78 -3.25 -3.17
C VAL A 80 19.05 -1.92 -3.88
N PRO A 81 18.58 -1.73 -5.13
CA PRO A 81 18.77 -0.47 -5.83
C PRO A 81 17.99 0.67 -5.16
N ARG A 82 18.58 1.88 -5.16
CA ARG A 82 17.93 3.08 -4.59
C ARG A 82 16.55 3.35 -5.18
N GLN A 83 16.35 2.99 -6.44
CA GLN A 83 15.04 3.07 -7.11
C GLN A 83 14.65 1.68 -7.59
N SER A 84 13.39 1.32 -7.37
CA SER A 84 12.85 0.05 -7.87
C SER A 84 12.90 0.02 -9.40
N PRO A 85 13.41 -1.07 -10.01
CA PRO A 85 13.31 -1.26 -11.46
C PRO A 85 11.85 -1.46 -11.90
N TYR A 86 10.97 -1.85 -10.96
CA TYR A 86 9.54 -2.03 -11.16
C TYR A 86 8.72 -0.79 -10.78
N ASN A 87 9.30 0.41 -10.83
CA ASN A 87 8.49 1.62 -10.72
C ASN A 87 7.64 1.79 -12.00
N LYS A 88 6.46 2.42 -11.87
CA LYS A 88 5.50 2.64 -12.97
C LYS A 88 6.17 3.17 -14.25
N GLY A 89 7.04 4.17 -14.11
CA GLY A 89 7.72 4.80 -15.25
C GLY A 89 8.60 3.80 -16.00
N SER A 90 9.49 3.12 -15.29
CA SER A 90 10.37 2.08 -15.84
C SER A 90 9.56 0.93 -16.46
N MET A 91 8.57 0.39 -15.74
CA MET A 91 7.73 -0.69 -16.26
C MET A 91 7.02 -0.30 -17.56
N SER A 92 6.47 0.92 -17.62
CA SER A 92 5.78 1.39 -18.83
C SER A 92 6.68 1.37 -20.07
N TRP A 93 7.93 1.80 -19.94
CA TRP A 93 8.90 1.77 -21.04
C TRP A 93 9.35 0.34 -21.40
N GLN A 94 9.58 -0.51 -20.39
CA GLN A 94 9.93 -1.91 -20.64
C GLN A 94 8.78 -2.64 -21.35
N LEU A 95 7.55 -2.46 -20.87
CA LEU A 95 6.32 -3.00 -21.46
C LEU A 95 6.16 -2.54 -22.91
N MET A 96 6.37 -1.26 -23.19
CA MET A 96 6.30 -0.72 -24.56
C MET A 96 7.29 -1.38 -25.51
N THR A 97 8.41 -1.89 -24.98
CA THR A 97 9.43 -2.56 -25.79
C THR A 97 9.15 -4.05 -26.00
N ILE A 98 8.53 -4.74 -25.02
CA ILE A 98 8.26 -6.19 -25.12
C ILE A 98 6.90 -6.50 -25.73
N LEU A 99 5.87 -5.71 -25.43
CA LEU A 99 4.49 -6.02 -25.80
C LEU A 99 4.30 -6.23 -27.30
N PRO A 100 4.90 -5.43 -28.22
CA PRO A 100 4.72 -5.62 -29.66
C PRO A 100 5.10 -7.03 -30.16
N ALA A 101 6.15 -7.63 -29.60
CA ALA A 101 6.60 -8.97 -29.98
C ALA A 101 5.71 -10.09 -29.41
N LEU A 102 4.87 -9.78 -28.42
CA LEU A 102 3.98 -10.75 -27.76
C LEU A 102 2.57 -10.77 -28.38
N LEU A 103 2.21 -9.76 -29.18
CA LEU A 103 0.86 -9.62 -29.75
C LEU A 103 0.45 -10.78 -30.68
N GLU A 104 1.41 -11.49 -31.26
CA GLU A 104 1.14 -12.67 -32.11
C GLU A 104 0.74 -13.92 -31.30
N ARG A 105 0.97 -13.92 -29.98
CA ARG A 105 0.65 -15.07 -29.13
C ARG A 105 -0.87 -15.14 -28.84
N PRO A 106 -1.48 -16.34 -28.79
CA PRO A 106 -2.93 -16.48 -28.60
C PRO A 106 -3.50 -15.79 -27.36
N ALA A 107 -2.76 -15.79 -26.25
CA ALA A 107 -3.17 -15.16 -24.99
C ALA A 107 -3.34 -13.63 -25.12
N PHE A 108 -2.61 -13.00 -26.05
CA PHE A 108 -2.57 -11.55 -26.27
C PHE A 108 -3.61 -11.07 -27.30
N ALA A 109 -4.46 -11.95 -27.83
CA ALA A 109 -5.47 -11.61 -28.82
C ALA A 109 -6.37 -10.41 -28.43
N PRO A 110 -6.81 -10.24 -27.16
CA PRO A 110 -7.58 -9.05 -26.76
C PRO A 110 -6.79 -7.75 -26.91
N LEU A 111 -5.49 -7.76 -26.59
CA LEU A 111 -4.61 -6.59 -26.71
C LEU A 111 -4.28 -6.29 -28.16
N ALA A 112 -4.05 -7.32 -28.98
CA ALA A 112 -3.84 -7.19 -30.42
C ALA A 112 -5.07 -6.58 -31.10
N ALA A 113 -6.28 -7.00 -30.74
CA ALA A 113 -7.53 -6.43 -31.24
C ALA A 113 -7.68 -4.94 -30.86
N TYR A 114 -7.37 -4.57 -29.61
CA TYR A 114 -7.41 -3.18 -29.14
C TYR A 114 -6.44 -2.27 -29.90
N LEU A 115 -5.20 -2.72 -30.10
CA LEU A 115 -4.18 -1.94 -30.81
C LEU A 115 -4.43 -1.91 -32.32
N GLY A 116 -4.98 -2.99 -32.89
CA GLY A 116 -5.28 -3.11 -34.31
C GLY A 116 -6.58 -2.47 -34.78
N GLY A 117 -7.47 -2.07 -33.87
CA GLY A 117 -8.85 -1.64 -34.16
C GLY A 117 -9.06 -0.22 -34.68
N GLY A 118 -8.07 0.39 -35.35
CA GLY A 118 -8.27 1.62 -36.11
C GLY A 118 -7.89 1.40 -37.56
N ASP A 119 -8.87 1.51 -38.46
CA ASP A 119 -8.80 1.44 -39.93
C ASP A 119 -8.69 0.05 -40.55
N GLU A 120 -9.86 -0.49 -40.93
CA GLU A 120 -10.04 -1.60 -41.87
C GLU A 120 -9.72 -1.21 -43.34
N GLU A 121 -9.33 0.05 -43.63
CA GLU A 121 -9.07 0.54 -45.00
C GLU A 121 -7.64 1.08 -45.26
N ALA A 122 -6.69 0.95 -44.33
CA ALA A 122 -5.30 1.40 -44.56
C ALA A 122 -4.38 0.23 -44.97
N PRO A 123 -3.76 0.26 -46.17
CA PRO A 123 -2.91 -0.83 -46.65
C PRO A 123 -1.57 -0.89 -45.91
N ALA A 124 -1.09 -2.12 -45.67
CA ALA A 124 0.26 -2.48 -45.22
C ALA A 124 0.83 -1.62 -44.06
N ARG A 125 0.38 -1.93 -42.85
CA ARG A 125 0.78 -1.26 -41.60
C ARG A 125 2.28 -1.40 -41.34
N THR A 126 3.00 -0.29 -41.46
CA THR A 126 4.35 -0.13 -40.89
C THR A 126 4.17 0.50 -39.51
N LEU A 127 4.89 0.04 -38.47
CA LEU A 127 4.86 0.46 -37.05
C LEU A 127 5.08 1.99 -36.75
N ALA A 128 4.99 2.85 -37.76
CA ALA A 128 5.43 4.24 -37.77
C ALA A 128 4.29 5.27 -37.80
N GLN A 129 3.07 4.93 -37.36
CA GLN A 129 2.01 5.92 -37.19
C GLN A 129 1.91 6.39 -35.73
N ALA A 130 2.13 7.69 -35.50
CA ALA A 130 2.04 8.35 -34.19
C ALA A 130 0.81 7.98 -33.32
N PRO A 131 -0.43 7.85 -33.85
CA PRO A 131 -1.60 7.50 -33.02
C PRO A 131 -1.59 6.06 -32.49
N GLU A 132 -0.91 5.12 -33.16
CA GLU A 132 -0.76 3.74 -32.68
C GLU A 132 0.23 3.66 -31.51
N GLN A 133 1.34 4.41 -31.60
CA GLN A 133 2.33 4.48 -30.53
C GLN A 133 1.78 5.15 -29.26
N VAL A 134 0.88 6.14 -29.41
CA VAL A 134 0.18 6.75 -28.27
C VAL A 134 -0.73 5.74 -27.56
N ARG A 135 -1.53 4.97 -28.32
CA ARG A 135 -2.40 3.92 -27.75
C ARG A 135 -1.60 2.83 -27.05
N LEU A 136 -0.50 2.38 -27.66
CA LEU A 136 0.42 1.41 -27.07
C LEU A 136 1.00 1.93 -25.76
N TRP A 137 1.48 3.18 -25.74
CA TRP A 137 2.05 3.79 -24.54
C TRP A 137 1.01 3.92 -23.42
N GLN A 138 -0.21 4.38 -23.75
CA GLN A 138 -1.31 4.47 -22.79
C GLN A 138 -1.68 3.10 -22.21
N LEU A 139 -1.75 2.06 -23.04
CA LEU A 139 -1.98 0.69 -22.59
C LEU A 139 -0.86 0.24 -21.65
N CYS A 140 0.40 0.45 -22.01
CA CYS A 140 1.54 0.08 -21.17
C CYS A 140 1.54 0.80 -19.82
N GLN A 141 1.11 2.07 -19.78
CA GLN A 141 0.93 2.82 -18.51
C GLN A 141 -0.16 2.19 -17.63
N GLN A 142 -1.31 1.82 -18.21
CA GLN A 142 -2.40 1.17 -17.47
C GLN A 142 -1.99 -0.22 -16.96
N VAL A 143 -1.26 -0.99 -17.77
CA VAL A 143 -0.73 -2.30 -17.36
C VAL A 143 0.32 -2.15 -16.27
N ALA A 144 1.24 -1.18 -16.40
CA ALA A 144 2.21 -0.86 -15.35
C ALA A 144 1.53 -0.44 -14.04
N ASP A 145 0.45 0.34 -14.11
CA ASP A 145 -0.36 0.71 -12.94
C ASP A 145 -0.98 -0.50 -12.26
N LEU A 146 -1.51 -1.45 -13.03
CA LEU A 146 -2.06 -2.69 -12.48
C LEU A 146 -0.99 -3.56 -11.84
N PHE A 147 0.18 -3.71 -12.48
CA PHE A 147 1.29 -4.47 -11.91
C PHE A 147 1.84 -3.83 -10.63
N ASP A 148 1.94 -2.50 -10.56
CA ASP A 148 2.32 -1.80 -9.32
C ASP A 148 1.30 -2.08 -8.19
N GLN A 149 0.02 -2.13 -8.51
CA GLN A 149 -1.03 -2.50 -7.55
C GLN A 149 -0.93 -3.97 -7.12
N TYR A 150 -0.70 -4.90 -8.04
CA TYR A 150 -0.56 -6.32 -7.71
C TYR A 150 0.65 -6.58 -6.80
N LEU A 151 1.78 -5.89 -7.05
CA LEU A 151 2.96 -5.96 -6.19
C LEU A 151 2.68 -5.58 -4.72
N VAL A 152 1.62 -4.81 -4.45
CA VAL A 152 1.25 -4.37 -3.09
C VAL A 152 0.07 -5.17 -2.54
N TYR A 153 -0.98 -5.39 -3.32
CA TYR A 153 -2.25 -5.94 -2.86
C TYR A 153 -2.44 -7.43 -3.16
N ARG A 154 -1.71 -7.99 -4.15
CA ARG A 154 -1.78 -9.39 -4.57
C ARG A 154 -0.38 -9.97 -4.85
N PRO A 155 0.55 -9.90 -3.89
CA PRO A 155 1.90 -10.44 -4.07
C PRO A 155 1.89 -11.96 -4.31
N ASP A 156 0.86 -12.66 -3.82
CA ASP A 156 0.60 -14.08 -4.05
C ASP A 156 0.37 -14.40 -5.53
N TRP A 157 -0.29 -13.52 -6.29
CA TRP A 157 -0.45 -13.72 -7.74
C TRP A 157 0.89 -13.62 -8.46
N ILE A 158 1.71 -12.63 -8.07
CA ILE A 158 3.03 -12.40 -8.66
C ILE A 158 3.94 -13.62 -8.45
N ALA A 159 4.01 -14.14 -7.22
CA ALA A 159 4.80 -15.33 -6.89
C ALA A 159 4.39 -16.54 -7.75
N ARG A 160 3.08 -16.80 -7.84
CA ARG A 160 2.54 -17.92 -8.65
C ARG A 160 2.83 -17.75 -10.14
N TRP A 161 2.73 -16.53 -10.67
CA TRP A 161 3.03 -16.27 -12.08
C TRP A 161 4.51 -16.50 -12.39
N GLU A 162 5.41 -16.18 -11.47
CA GLU A 162 6.86 -16.42 -11.61
C GLU A 162 7.23 -17.90 -11.55
N GLU A 163 6.48 -18.71 -10.79
CA GLU A 163 6.57 -20.18 -10.79
C GLU A 163 6.02 -20.83 -12.08
N GLY A 164 5.47 -20.03 -12.99
CA GLY A 164 4.92 -20.48 -14.26
C GLY A 164 3.43 -20.84 -14.19
N GLU A 165 2.76 -20.60 -13.07
CA GLU A 165 1.32 -20.78 -12.97
C GLU A 165 0.57 -19.71 -13.80
N GLY A 166 -0.67 -20.04 -14.16
CA GLY A 166 -1.59 -19.15 -14.85
C GLY A 166 -2.44 -18.31 -13.89
N LEU A 167 -3.59 -17.84 -14.37
CA LEU A 167 -4.56 -17.15 -13.52
C LEU A 167 -5.09 -18.07 -12.41
N SER A 168 -5.37 -17.47 -11.25
CA SER A 168 -6.01 -18.20 -10.14
C SER A 168 -7.42 -18.67 -10.52
N GLN A 169 -7.94 -19.69 -9.83
CA GLN A 169 -9.31 -20.15 -10.06
C GLN A 169 -10.37 -19.06 -9.84
N GLU A 170 -10.07 -18.08 -8.98
CA GLU A 170 -10.92 -16.91 -8.74
C GLU A 170 -11.07 -16.02 -9.98
N LEU A 171 -10.01 -15.95 -10.80
CA LEU A 171 -9.95 -15.18 -12.04
C LEU A 171 -10.25 -16.01 -13.28
N ALA A 172 -10.32 -17.35 -13.17
CA ALA A 172 -10.60 -18.24 -14.30
C ALA A 172 -11.97 -17.97 -14.97
N GLY A 173 -12.89 -17.30 -14.25
CA GLY A 173 -14.18 -16.85 -14.81
C GLY A 173 -14.12 -15.53 -15.58
N VAL A 174 -13.00 -14.80 -15.55
CA VAL A 174 -12.81 -13.53 -16.27
C VAL A 174 -12.04 -13.82 -17.56
N SER A 175 -12.77 -13.89 -18.68
CA SER A 175 -12.18 -14.21 -19.97
C SER A 175 -11.21 -13.12 -20.46
N GLY A 176 -10.11 -13.53 -21.09
CA GLY A 176 -9.18 -12.64 -21.80
C GLY A 176 -8.11 -11.96 -20.95
N GLN A 177 -7.82 -12.47 -19.75
CA GLN A 177 -6.73 -11.97 -18.88
C GLN A 177 -5.48 -12.88 -18.87
N ASP A 178 -5.48 -13.97 -19.65
CA ASP A 178 -4.39 -14.95 -19.66
C ASP A 178 -3.04 -14.39 -20.11
N TRP A 179 -3.04 -13.21 -20.75
CA TRP A 179 -1.82 -12.49 -21.11
C TRP A 179 -1.07 -11.89 -19.91
N GLN A 180 -1.74 -11.63 -18.77
CA GLN A 180 -1.10 -10.94 -17.64
C GLN A 180 0.04 -11.74 -17.01
N PRO A 181 -0.13 -13.03 -16.64
CA PRO A 181 0.96 -13.85 -16.11
C PRO A 181 2.13 -13.98 -17.08
N GLU A 182 1.83 -14.14 -18.37
CA GLU A 182 2.85 -14.30 -19.40
C GLU A 182 3.63 -13.00 -19.62
N LEU A 183 2.94 -11.86 -19.69
CA LEU A 183 3.57 -10.55 -19.80
C LEU A 183 4.41 -10.21 -18.58
N TRP A 184 3.96 -10.58 -17.38
CA TRP A 184 4.74 -10.40 -16.15
C TRP A 184 6.06 -11.17 -16.20
N ARG A 185 6.03 -12.45 -16.58
CA ARG A 185 7.25 -13.26 -16.73
C ARG A 185 8.24 -12.67 -17.74
N GLU A 186 7.76 -12.20 -18.89
CA GLU A 186 8.60 -11.54 -19.91
C GLU A 186 9.21 -10.24 -19.37
N LEU A 187 8.45 -9.46 -18.59
CA LEU A 187 8.94 -8.25 -17.93
C LEU A 187 10.03 -8.57 -16.90
N VAL A 188 9.83 -9.60 -16.07
CA VAL A 188 10.81 -10.06 -15.07
C VAL A 188 12.08 -10.56 -15.76
N ALA A 189 11.97 -11.42 -16.77
CA ALA A 189 13.11 -11.95 -17.51
C ALA A 189 13.96 -10.83 -18.14
N ARG A 190 13.31 -9.83 -18.73
CA ARG A 190 13.98 -8.66 -19.29
C ARG A 190 14.62 -7.78 -18.22
N THR A 191 13.93 -7.59 -17.09
CA THR A 191 14.44 -6.78 -15.98
C THR A 191 15.67 -7.42 -15.34
N LEU A 192 15.67 -8.75 -15.15
CA LEU A 192 16.82 -9.51 -14.67
C LEU A 192 18.03 -9.38 -15.59
N ALA A 193 17.82 -9.33 -16.91
CA ALA A 193 18.89 -9.11 -17.87
C ALA A 193 19.54 -7.71 -17.76
N LEU A 194 18.81 -6.72 -17.23
CA LEU A 194 19.28 -5.33 -17.05
C LEU A 194 19.76 -5.04 -15.62
N SER A 195 19.16 -5.70 -14.63
CA SER A 195 19.42 -5.53 -13.20
C SER A 195 19.41 -6.90 -12.52
N PRO A 196 20.58 -7.51 -12.26
CA PRO A 196 20.69 -8.89 -11.78
C PRO A 196 20.09 -9.17 -10.40
N SER A 197 19.78 -8.14 -9.61
CA SER A 197 19.28 -8.31 -8.25
C SER A 197 17.90 -8.99 -8.19
N GLY A 198 17.08 -8.90 -9.23
CA GLY A 198 15.76 -9.54 -9.29
C GLY A 198 14.72 -9.01 -8.29
N TYR A 199 15.05 -7.95 -7.56
CA TYR A 199 14.20 -7.43 -6.50
C TYR A 199 13.01 -6.64 -7.04
N HIS A 200 11.81 -7.05 -6.63
CA HIS A 200 10.57 -6.29 -6.73
C HIS A 200 9.94 -6.14 -5.35
N ARG A 201 8.90 -5.30 -5.21
CA ARG A 201 8.32 -5.04 -3.88
C ARG A 201 7.82 -6.31 -3.19
N ALA A 202 7.17 -7.22 -3.92
CA ALA A 202 6.59 -8.42 -3.33
C ALA A 202 7.63 -9.36 -2.69
N ASN A 203 8.76 -9.68 -3.36
CA ASN A 203 9.78 -10.58 -2.80
C ASN A 203 10.61 -9.90 -1.68
N LEU A 204 10.85 -8.60 -1.79
CA LEU A 204 11.58 -7.83 -0.78
C LEU A 204 10.91 -7.81 0.59
N TYR A 205 9.58 -7.88 0.67
CA TYR A 205 8.88 -7.85 1.98
C TYR A 205 9.26 -9.05 2.84
N GLU A 206 9.27 -10.25 2.27
CA GLU A 206 9.54 -11.48 3.01
C GLU A 206 11.01 -11.53 3.43
N GLU A 207 11.93 -11.19 2.52
CA GLU A 207 13.35 -11.08 2.86
C GLU A 207 13.62 -10.02 3.92
N PHE A 208 12.94 -8.87 3.85
CA PHE A 208 13.08 -7.79 4.82
C PHE A 208 12.69 -8.20 6.23
N ILE A 209 11.52 -8.84 6.39
CA ILE A 209 11.04 -9.32 7.69
C ILE A 209 12.02 -10.37 8.24
N HIS A 210 12.41 -11.33 7.41
CA HIS A 210 13.32 -12.38 7.82
C HIS A 210 14.71 -11.83 8.23
N GLU A 211 15.24 -10.86 7.50
CA GLU A 211 16.55 -10.27 7.81
C GLU A 211 16.51 -9.40 9.09
N LEU A 212 15.41 -8.68 9.34
CA LEU A 212 15.21 -7.92 10.58
C LEU A 212 15.21 -8.83 11.83
N GLU A 213 14.60 -10.01 11.72
CA GLU A 213 14.53 -10.99 12.81
C GLU A 213 15.86 -11.72 13.02
N ARG A 214 16.55 -12.06 11.93
CA ARG A 214 17.76 -12.89 11.96
C ARG A 214 19.02 -12.11 12.33
N THR A 215 19.14 -10.87 11.86
CA THR A 215 20.42 -10.15 11.87
C THR A 215 20.47 -9.10 12.99
N ALA A 216 21.42 -9.27 13.91
CA ALA A 216 21.63 -8.33 15.00
C ALA A 216 22.18 -6.98 14.51
N GLU A 217 23.17 -7.01 13.60
CA GLU A 217 23.82 -5.82 13.05
C GLU A 217 23.46 -5.64 11.57
N LEU A 218 22.65 -4.62 11.29
CA LEU A 218 22.17 -4.32 9.95
C LEU A 218 23.18 -3.49 9.15
N PRO A 219 23.19 -3.57 7.81
CA PRO A 219 24.08 -2.77 6.97
C PRO A 219 23.89 -1.26 7.13
N GLY A 220 22.65 -0.83 7.34
CA GLY A 220 22.25 0.56 7.50
C GLY A 220 21.68 0.87 8.89
N LYS A 221 21.67 2.16 9.24
CA LYS A 221 21.07 2.63 10.50
C LYS A 221 19.57 2.79 10.36
N LEU A 222 18.80 2.17 11.26
CA LEU A 222 17.36 2.39 11.37
C LEU A 222 17.06 3.71 12.10
N PRO A 223 15.91 4.35 11.83
CA PRO A 223 15.47 5.50 12.61
C PRO A 223 15.15 5.09 14.05
N GLN A 224 15.44 5.96 15.01
CA GLN A 224 15.13 5.73 16.43
C GLN A 224 13.62 5.60 16.66
N ARG A 225 12.83 6.38 15.93
CA ARG A 225 11.38 6.31 15.95
C ARG A 225 10.75 6.71 14.63
N VAL A 226 9.55 6.20 14.40
CA VAL A 226 8.73 6.42 13.23
C VAL A 226 7.32 6.74 13.67
N PHE A 227 6.82 7.90 13.27
CA PHE A 227 5.42 8.26 13.48
C PHE A 227 4.65 8.08 12.19
N VAL A 228 3.45 7.52 12.26
CA VAL A 228 2.53 7.43 11.12
C VAL A 228 1.29 8.23 11.48
N PHE A 229 1.02 9.30 10.73
CA PHE A 229 0.07 10.32 11.16
C PHE A 229 -0.94 10.68 10.07
N GLY A 230 -2.22 10.64 10.44
CA GLY A 230 -3.31 11.11 9.58
C GLY A 230 -3.52 10.24 8.34
N ILE A 231 -3.23 8.94 8.44
CA ILE A 231 -3.44 7.94 7.39
C ILE A 231 -4.63 7.08 7.78
N SER A 232 -5.67 7.07 6.95
CA SER A 232 -6.93 6.36 7.23
C SER A 232 -6.98 4.94 6.68
N ALA A 233 -5.99 4.53 5.88
CA ALA A 233 -5.78 3.15 5.45
C ALA A 233 -4.33 2.93 5.03
N LEU A 234 -3.76 1.80 5.45
CA LEU A 234 -2.48 1.29 4.95
C LEU A 234 -2.67 -0.12 4.40
N PRO A 235 -1.95 -0.51 3.34
CA PRO A 235 -1.93 -1.90 2.90
C PRO A 235 -1.46 -2.85 4.03
N PRO A 236 -2.00 -4.09 4.11
CA PRO A 236 -1.57 -5.12 5.06
C PRO A 236 -0.05 -5.27 5.17
N ARG A 237 0.62 -5.46 4.03
CA ARG A 237 2.09 -5.59 3.97
C ARG A 237 2.85 -4.39 4.53
N TYR A 238 2.28 -3.18 4.47
CA TYR A 238 2.94 -1.99 5.00
C TYR A 238 2.86 -1.98 6.52
N VAL A 239 1.73 -2.39 7.08
CA VAL A 239 1.55 -2.54 8.53
C VAL A 239 2.43 -3.68 9.05
N GLU A 240 2.49 -4.81 8.35
CA GLU A 240 3.41 -5.93 8.67
C GLU A 240 4.88 -5.48 8.70
N ALA A 241 5.33 -4.72 7.69
CA ALA A 241 6.71 -4.21 7.66
C ALA A 241 7.00 -3.20 8.77
N LEU A 242 6.04 -2.33 9.11
CA LEU A 242 6.17 -1.42 10.24
C LEU A 242 6.18 -2.17 11.58
N LEU A 243 5.38 -3.23 11.70
CA LEU A 243 5.39 -4.12 12.87
C LEU A 243 6.74 -4.82 13.02
N ALA A 244 7.28 -5.36 11.92
CA ALA A 244 8.61 -5.98 11.90
C ALA A 244 9.72 -4.98 12.26
N LEU A 245 9.64 -3.73 11.77
CA LEU A 245 10.55 -2.67 12.22
C LEU A 245 10.40 -2.41 13.72
N GLY A 246 9.16 -2.34 14.21
CA GLY A 246 8.84 -2.15 15.63
C GLY A 246 9.18 -3.35 16.52
N SER A 247 9.57 -4.51 15.99
CA SER A 247 10.04 -5.64 16.81
C SER A 247 11.49 -5.42 17.30
N ARG A 248 12.25 -4.58 16.59
CA ARG A 248 13.61 -4.19 16.97
C ARG A 248 13.61 -3.34 18.24
N PRO A 249 14.55 -3.58 19.18
CA PRO A 249 14.61 -2.83 20.43
C PRO A 249 15.03 -1.37 20.23
N GLU A 250 15.78 -1.07 19.17
CA GLU A 250 16.26 0.28 18.85
C GLU A 250 15.25 1.17 18.08
N VAL A 251 14.08 0.63 17.69
CA VAL A 251 13.08 1.34 16.88
C VAL A 251 11.73 1.39 17.59
N GLU A 252 11.16 2.58 17.68
CA GLU A 252 9.78 2.78 18.09
C GLU A 252 8.89 3.15 16.90
N VAL A 253 7.73 2.50 16.79
CA VAL A 253 6.75 2.80 15.75
C VAL A 253 5.45 3.22 16.41
N HIS A 254 4.97 4.41 16.06
CA HIS A 254 3.80 5.04 16.64
C HIS A 254 2.80 5.35 15.54
N LEU A 255 1.68 4.63 15.50
CA LEU A 255 0.65 4.78 14.48
C LEU A 255 -0.58 5.51 15.06
N PHE A 256 -0.81 6.74 14.59
CA PHE A 256 -1.92 7.60 15.00
C PHE A 256 -3.08 7.51 14.02
N VAL A 257 -4.17 6.94 14.51
CA VAL A 257 -5.39 6.67 13.75
C VAL A 257 -6.51 7.56 14.24
N THR A 258 -6.98 8.45 13.35
CA THR A 258 -8.20 9.22 13.61
C THR A 258 -9.42 8.30 13.44
N ASN A 259 -9.95 7.82 14.56
CA ASN A 259 -11.06 6.88 14.62
C ASN A 259 -12.36 7.63 14.99
N PRO A 260 -13.41 7.60 14.15
CA PRO A 260 -14.65 8.31 14.42
C PRO A 260 -15.48 7.70 15.57
N CYS A 261 -15.14 6.51 16.06
CA CYS A 261 -15.88 5.80 17.09
C CYS A 261 -14.93 5.20 18.12
N ARG A 262 -15.27 5.31 19.40
CA ARG A 262 -14.52 4.67 20.50
C ARG A 262 -14.75 3.17 20.62
N TYR A 263 -15.86 2.68 20.09
CA TYR A 263 -16.20 1.26 20.13
C TYR A 263 -15.79 0.61 18.83
N TYR A 264 -15.52 -0.69 18.88
CA TYR A 264 -15.24 -1.47 17.69
C TYR A 264 -16.43 -1.44 16.71
N TRP A 265 -16.12 -1.17 15.44
CA TRP A 265 -17.11 -1.07 14.37
C TRP A 265 -16.66 -1.77 13.07
N GLY A 266 -15.66 -2.65 13.16
CA GLY A 266 -15.09 -3.40 12.04
C GLY A 266 -16.07 -4.37 11.36
N ASP A 267 -17.11 -4.81 12.07
CA ASP A 267 -18.10 -5.76 11.52
C ASP A 267 -19.39 -5.07 11.06
N LEU A 268 -19.41 -3.74 11.06
CA LEU A 268 -20.61 -2.98 10.82
C LEU A 268 -21.02 -3.06 9.33
N LEU A 269 -22.26 -3.50 9.09
CA LEU A 269 -22.82 -3.74 7.76
C LEU A 269 -23.70 -2.58 7.29
N ASP A 270 -23.66 -2.28 5.99
CA ASP A 270 -24.59 -1.30 5.41
C ASP A 270 -25.97 -1.90 5.17
N ARG A 271 -27.02 -1.06 5.12
CA ARG A 271 -28.41 -1.51 4.91
C ARG A 271 -28.59 -2.36 3.66
N LYS A 272 -27.83 -2.08 2.60
CA LYS A 272 -27.90 -2.83 1.33
C LYS A 272 -27.37 -4.26 1.51
N THR A 273 -26.29 -4.43 2.26
CA THR A 273 -25.69 -5.74 2.56
C THR A 273 -26.60 -6.53 3.50
N LEU A 274 -27.17 -5.88 4.51
CA LEU A 274 -28.17 -6.50 5.39
C LEU A 274 -29.37 -7.04 4.62
N ALA A 275 -29.99 -6.23 3.75
CA ALA A 275 -31.13 -6.66 2.93
C ALA A 275 -30.77 -7.84 1.98
N ARG A 276 -29.51 -7.94 1.54
CA ARG A 276 -29.03 -9.09 0.75
C ARG A 276 -28.85 -10.34 1.62
N LEU A 277 -28.44 -10.17 2.87
CA LEU A 277 -28.27 -11.26 3.84
C LEU A 277 -29.62 -11.78 4.33
N GLU A 278 -30.63 -10.93 4.54
CA GLU A 278 -32.01 -11.34 4.86
C GLU A 278 -32.53 -12.42 3.92
N ASN A 279 -32.30 -12.24 2.62
CA ASN A 279 -32.73 -13.18 1.59
C ASN A 279 -31.96 -14.51 1.61
N LYS A 280 -30.82 -14.58 2.30
CA LYS A 280 -29.96 -15.77 2.41
C LYS A 280 -29.99 -16.42 3.79
N LEU A 281 -30.45 -15.71 4.82
CA LEU A 281 -30.49 -16.19 6.20
C LEU A 281 -31.66 -17.16 6.40
N LYS A 282 -31.50 -18.06 7.38
CA LYS A 282 -32.58 -18.97 7.76
C LYS A 282 -33.73 -18.17 8.39
N PRO A 283 -34.99 -18.54 8.14
CA PRO A 283 -36.14 -17.92 8.78
C PRO A 283 -35.98 -17.93 10.30
N GLY A 284 -36.10 -16.75 10.94
CA GLY A 284 -35.95 -16.58 12.39
C GLY A 284 -34.59 -16.02 12.86
N THR A 285 -33.67 -15.71 11.95
CA THR A 285 -32.47 -14.92 12.29
C THR A 285 -32.84 -13.45 12.27
N ASP A 286 -32.83 -12.80 13.43
CA ASP A 286 -33.08 -11.36 13.54
C ASP A 286 -31.78 -10.58 13.29
N ILE A 287 -31.83 -9.57 12.44
CA ILE A 287 -30.68 -8.76 12.06
C ILE A 287 -30.40 -7.68 13.09
N GLU A 288 -31.42 -7.22 13.82
CA GLU A 288 -31.24 -6.24 14.88
C GLU A 288 -30.38 -6.82 16.02
N THR A 289 -30.47 -8.13 16.27
CA THR A 289 -29.60 -8.83 17.23
C THR A 289 -28.18 -9.08 16.72
N LEU A 290 -27.96 -9.13 15.40
CA LEU A 290 -26.62 -9.34 14.82
C LEU A 290 -25.74 -8.09 14.84
N GLN A 291 -26.33 -6.90 14.71
CA GLN A 291 -25.56 -5.65 14.53
C GLN A 291 -25.72 -4.64 15.67
N GLY A 292 -26.80 -4.73 16.45
CA GLY A 292 -27.11 -3.77 17.51
C GLY A 292 -27.37 -2.34 17.00
N PRO A 293 -27.49 -1.35 17.90
CA PRO A 293 -27.71 0.05 17.53
C PRO A 293 -26.45 0.64 16.87
N ALA A 294 -26.42 0.64 15.55
CA ALA A 294 -25.33 1.16 14.73
C ALA A 294 -25.62 2.57 14.19
N ASN A 295 -24.60 3.44 14.13
CA ASN A 295 -24.73 4.72 13.43
C ASN A 295 -24.83 4.46 11.90
N PRO A 296 -25.94 4.85 11.23
CA PRO A 296 -26.15 4.53 9.82
C PRO A 296 -25.20 5.26 8.86
N LEU A 297 -24.66 6.42 9.26
CA LEU A 297 -23.67 7.15 8.47
C LEU A 297 -22.33 6.40 8.50
N LEU A 298 -21.91 5.96 9.68
CA LEU A 298 -20.70 5.15 9.83
C LEU A 298 -20.81 3.83 9.05
N ALA A 299 -21.99 3.20 9.06
CA ALA A 299 -22.27 2.00 8.27
C ALA A 299 -22.10 2.18 6.76
N SER A 300 -22.63 3.27 6.24
CA SER A 300 -22.69 3.50 4.80
C SER A 300 -21.40 4.10 4.25
N MET A 301 -20.75 4.98 5.00
CA MET A 301 -19.58 5.76 4.56
C MET A 301 -18.26 5.26 5.11
N GLY A 302 -18.27 4.45 6.18
CA GLY A 302 -17.07 4.02 6.90
C GLY A 302 -16.33 2.81 6.31
N LYS A 303 -16.74 2.28 5.15
CA LYS A 303 -16.21 1.00 4.62
C LYS A 303 -14.68 0.89 4.61
N LEU A 304 -13.98 1.93 4.15
CA LEU A 304 -12.51 1.95 4.14
C LEU A 304 -11.92 1.94 5.56
N GLY A 305 -12.46 2.76 6.46
CA GLY A 305 -11.99 2.80 7.85
C GLY A 305 -12.34 1.53 8.63
N ARG A 306 -13.42 0.85 8.26
CA ARG A 306 -13.83 -0.44 8.80
C ARG A 306 -12.81 -1.53 8.48
N ASP A 307 -12.45 -1.65 7.21
CA ASP A 307 -11.47 -2.64 6.76
C ASP A 307 -10.09 -2.38 7.40
N TYR A 308 -9.70 -1.10 7.52
CA TYR A 308 -8.46 -0.73 8.23
C TYR A 308 -8.53 -1.00 9.73
N LEU A 309 -9.64 -0.69 10.40
CA LEU A 309 -9.83 -0.99 11.82
C LEU A 309 -9.74 -2.50 12.08
N HIS A 310 -10.41 -3.31 11.26
CA HIS A 310 -10.36 -4.77 11.37
C HIS A 310 -8.91 -5.27 11.31
N GLN A 311 -8.17 -4.84 10.30
CA GLN A 311 -6.75 -5.16 10.15
C GLN A 311 -5.91 -4.73 11.36
N LEU A 312 -6.15 -3.55 11.93
CA LEU A 312 -5.39 -3.06 13.08
C LEU A 312 -5.74 -3.79 14.38
N MET A 313 -6.98 -4.24 14.55
CA MET A 313 -7.43 -4.98 15.73
C MET A 313 -6.93 -6.43 15.76
N GLU A 314 -6.47 -6.97 14.63
CA GLU A 314 -5.78 -8.26 14.57
C GLU A 314 -4.35 -8.19 15.13
N LEU A 315 -3.81 -6.99 15.34
CA LEU A 315 -2.46 -6.80 15.86
C LEU A 315 -2.43 -6.91 17.39
N GLU A 316 -1.54 -7.75 17.91
CA GLU A 316 -1.29 -7.85 19.35
C GLU A 316 -0.26 -6.79 19.82
N VAL A 317 -0.64 -5.52 19.75
CA VAL A 317 0.22 -4.37 20.13
C VAL A 317 -0.45 -3.49 21.19
N PRO A 318 0.29 -2.67 21.95
CA PRO A 318 -0.32 -1.68 22.84
C PRO A 318 -1.24 -0.69 22.10
N HIS A 319 -2.47 -0.52 22.61
CA HIS A 319 -3.42 0.49 22.15
C HIS A 319 -3.57 1.59 23.20
N ILE A 320 -3.55 2.84 22.74
CA ILE A 320 -3.82 4.03 23.53
C ILE A 320 -5.06 4.71 22.94
N GLU A 321 -6.13 4.75 23.72
CA GLU A 321 -7.40 5.36 23.32
C GLU A 321 -7.56 6.74 23.98
N ALA A 322 -7.67 7.77 23.16
CA ALA A 322 -7.80 9.16 23.57
C ALA A 322 -9.03 9.77 22.89
N PHE A 323 -10.22 9.47 23.40
CA PHE A 323 -11.47 9.98 22.85
C PHE A 323 -12.02 11.15 23.68
N VAL A 324 -12.44 12.21 22.99
CA VAL A 324 -13.11 13.36 23.59
C VAL A 324 -14.62 13.17 23.46
N ASP A 325 -15.34 13.32 24.57
CA ASP A 325 -16.81 13.35 24.56
C ASP A 325 -17.31 14.62 23.85
N ILE A 326 -18.43 14.49 23.13
CA ILE A 326 -19.10 15.66 22.56
C ILE A 326 -19.91 16.28 23.71
N ASP A 327 -19.65 17.55 24.03
CA ASP A 327 -20.47 18.28 25.00
C ASP A 327 -21.93 18.26 24.54
N ALA A 328 -22.82 17.81 25.44
CA ALA A 328 -24.23 17.52 25.17
C ALA A 328 -25.09 18.77 24.92
#